data_AF-A0A395MVR3-F1
#
_entry.id   AF-A0A395MVR3-F1
#
_cell.length_a   1.000
_cell.length_b   1.000
_cell.length_c   1.000
_cell.angle_alpha   90.00
_cell.angle_beta   90.00
_cell.angle_gamma   90.00
#
_symmetry.space_group_name_H-M   'P 1'
#
loop_
_entity.id
_entity.type
_entity.pdbx_description
1 polymer ?
#
loop_
_entity_poly.entity_id
_entity_poly.type
_entity_poly.pdbx_seq_one_letter_code
_entity_poly.pdbx_strand_id
1 'polypeptide(L)'
;MKLLCSVSPLCYEGNTDWSQSLKETVWAILESLLKTGKISASLRAHVVEAVLYFCERDSVSIRHIAVKQAKILLRKSMPYYLHASVVLFRSILHRADGELAKSEAHIRDFVWRGPRPTTRRDHALEGRIHISQTENKIKCYDNDVPSLTYKVQPHDTSSPLVILMQLRAVEILQSELDRIDKFDRMRRGFRRLMLALVEANIGLTRLDTAEATLQELLGDLNPGSDDIHDQQLHMRILPASARIAHLKLDPGQAVLR
;
A
#
# COMPACT_ATOMS: atom_id res chain seq x y z
N MET A 1 -20.77 22.61 5.98
CA MET A 1 -20.12 21.44 6.63
C MET A 1 -20.95 20.16 6.52
N LYS A 2 -22.16 20.07 7.10
CA LYS A 2 -22.97 18.82 7.01
C LYS A 2 -23.14 18.30 5.59
N LEU A 3 -23.54 19.18 4.67
CA LEU A 3 -23.68 18.84 3.25
C LEU A 3 -22.39 18.28 2.65
N LEU A 4 -21.24 18.92 2.90
CA LEU A 4 -19.93 18.47 2.41
C LEU A 4 -19.60 17.07 2.92
N CYS A 5 -19.85 16.80 4.20
CA CYS A 5 -19.63 15.46 4.76
C CYS A 5 -20.54 14.40 4.12
N SER A 6 -21.77 14.77 3.75
CA SER A 6 -22.72 13.84 3.11
C SER A 6 -22.39 13.55 1.65
N VAL A 7 -21.78 14.49 0.94
CA VAL A 7 -21.43 14.32 -0.49
C VAL A 7 -20.01 13.82 -0.71
N SER A 8 -19.13 13.95 0.28
CA SER A 8 -17.73 13.49 0.16
C SER A 8 -17.69 11.96 0.13
N PRO A 9 -17.02 11.34 -0.87
CA PRO A 9 -16.85 9.91 -0.91
C PRO A 9 -16.10 9.42 0.32
N LEU A 10 -16.36 8.18 0.72
CA LEU A 10 -15.61 7.60 1.82
C LEU A 10 -14.18 7.28 1.35
N CYS A 11 -13.21 7.52 2.22
CA CYS A 11 -11.78 7.29 1.98
C CYS A 11 -11.49 5.95 1.27
N TYR A 12 -12.08 4.87 1.79
CA TYR A 12 -11.86 3.50 1.31
C TYR A 12 -12.91 2.98 0.31
N GLU A 13 -13.76 3.86 -0.20
CA GLU A 13 -14.66 3.51 -1.30
C GLU A 13 -13.85 3.30 -2.58
N GLY A 14 -14.41 2.63 -3.59
CA GLY A 14 -13.69 2.27 -4.82
C GLY A 14 -13.33 3.47 -5.70
N ASN A 15 -13.29 3.28 -7.03
CA ASN A 15 -13.13 4.39 -7.96
C ASN A 15 -14.22 5.46 -7.71
N THR A 16 -13.84 6.74 -7.76
CA THR A 16 -14.73 7.86 -7.51
C THR A 16 -14.85 8.72 -8.76
N ASP A 17 -16.07 9.09 -9.12
CA ASP A 17 -16.36 9.85 -10.34
C ASP A 17 -16.10 11.36 -10.21
N TRP A 18 -15.45 11.79 -9.12
CA TRP A 18 -15.09 13.19 -8.91
C TRP A 18 -14.00 13.63 -9.87
N SER A 19 -14.34 14.56 -10.76
CA SER A 19 -13.38 15.26 -11.60
C SER A 19 -12.39 16.06 -10.75
N GLN A 20 -11.20 16.32 -11.31
CA GLN A 20 -10.14 17.07 -10.63
C GLN A 20 -10.61 18.48 -10.21
N SER A 21 -11.32 19.19 -11.10
CA SER A 21 -11.88 20.51 -10.81
C SER A 21 -12.91 20.50 -9.65
N LEU A 22 -13.71 19.44 -9.54
CA LEU A 22 -14.64 19.28 -8.43
C LEU A 22 -13.89 19.04 -7.11
N LYS A 23 -12.85 18.18 -7.12
CA LYS A 23 -12.01 17.93 -5.93
C LYS A 23 -11.39 19.22 -5.40
N GLU A 24 -10.79 20.02 -6.28
CA GLU A 24 -10.15 21.29 -5.91
C GLU A 24 -11.14 22.29 -5.30
N THR A 25 -12.32 22.42 -5.91
CA THR A 25 -13.38 23.29 -5.41
C THR A 25 -13.88 22.85 -4.03
N VAL A 26 -14.14 21.55 -3.86
CA VAL A 26 -14.60 21.00 -2.58
C VAL A 26 -13.53 21.15 -1.51
N TRP A 27 -12.26 20.87 -1.84
CA TRP A 27 -11.15 21.03 -0.91
C TRP A 27 -11.02 22.48 -0.42
N ALA A 28 -11.07 23.47 -1.32
CA ALA A 28 -10.97 24.88 -0.95
C ALA A 28 -12.07 25.31 0.04
N ILE A 29 -13.32 24.85 -0.19
CA ILE A 29 -14.44 25.12 0.72
C ILE A 29 -14.22 24.41 2.06
N LEU A 30 -13.84 23.13 2.03
CA LEU A 30 -13.60 22.34 3.23
C LEU A 30 -12.48 22.94 4.08
N GLU A 31 -11.36 23.29 3.47
CA GLU A 31 -10.21 23.90 4.15
C GLU A 31 -10.58 25.23 4.80
N SER A 32 -11.33 26.09 4.11
CA SER A 32 -11.83 27.35 4.66
C SER A 32 -12.70 27.11 5.90
N LEU A 33 -13.62 26.14 5.83
CA LEU A 33 -14.49 25.78 6.95
C LEU A 33 -13.74 25.14 8.12
N LEU A 34 -12.66 24.39 7.86
CA LEU A 34 -11.79 23.83 8.90
C LEU A 34 -11.01 24.91 9.66
N LYS A 35 -10.62 26.00 8.96
CA LYS A 35 -9.90 27.14 9.57
C LYS A 35 -10.82 28.05 10.39
N THR A 36 -12.05 28.27 9.92
CA THR A 36 -12.94 29.32 10.45
C THR A 36 -14.12 28.78 11.27
N GLY A 37 -14.51 27.52 11.05
CA GLY A 37 -15.76 26.97 11.56
C GLY A 37 -15.65 26.33 12.94
N LYS A 38 -16.60 26.65 13.84
CA LYS A 38 -16.84 25.83 15.04
C LYS A 38 -17.47 24.49 14.62
N ILE A 39 -16.68 23.42 14.65
CA ILE A 39 -17.15 22.07 14.33
C ILE A 39 -17.87 21.47 15.55
N SER A 40 -19.18 21.26 15.41
CA SER A 40 -20.00 20.59 16.42
C SER A 40 -19.49 19.18 16.72
N ALA A 41 -19.62 18.72 17.96
CA ALA A 41 -19.11 17.43 18.38
C ALA A 41 -19.71 16.24 17.60
N SER A 42 -21.01 16.29 17.29
CA SER A 42 -21.73 15.27 16.54
C SER A 42 -21.26 15.13 15.09
N LEU A 43 -20.81 16.22 14.47
CA LEU A 43 -20.34 16.20 13.09
C LEU A 43 -18.87 15.80 12.95
N ARG A 44 -18.11 15.82 14.05
CA ARG A 44 -16.64 15.75 13.95
C ARG A 44 -16.14 14.47 13.30
N ALA A 45 -16.74 13.31 13.60
CA ALA A 45 -16.37 12.04 12.97
C ALA A 45 -16.57 12.10 11.44
N HIS A 46 -17.73 12.59 10.98
CA HIS A 46 -18.03 12.78 9.57
C HIS A 46 -17.09 13.78 8.89
N VAL A 47 -16.67 14.84 9.60
CA VAL A 47 -15.64 15.76 9.08
C VAL A 47 -14.30 15.05 8.92
N VAL A 48 -13.88 14.23 9.89
CA VAL A 48 -12.65 13.46 9.77
C VAL A 48 -12.73 12.53 8.56
N GLU A 49 -13.84 11.81 8.37
CA GLU A 49 -14.02 10.93 7.21
C GLU A 49 -13.91 11.67 5.87
N ALA A 50 -14.57 12.83 5.76
CA ALA A 50 -14.46 13.68 4.57
C ALA A 50 -13.01 14.15 4.33
N VAL A 51 -12.28 14.49 5.39
CA VAL A 51 -10.86 14.88 5.28
C VAL A 51 -9.97 13.69 4.90
N LEU A 52 -10.27 12.48 5.38
CA LEU A 52 -9.51 11.28 5.08
C LEU A 52 -9.53 10.94 3.59
N TYR A 53 -10.63 11.22 2.88
CA TYR A 53 -10.69 11.11 1.42
C TYR A 53 -9.55 11.89 0.72
N PHE A 54 -9.32 13.14 1.13
CA PHE A 54 -8.23 13.97 0.61
C PHE A 54 -6.85 13.53 1.10
N CYS A 55 -6.76 12.81 2.23
CA CYS A 55 -5.50 12.24 2.71
C CYS A 55 -5.01 11.08 1.81
N GLU A 56 -5.92 10.37 1.15
CA GLU A 56 -5.61 9.20 0.33
C GLU A 56 -5.39 9.54 -1.15
N ARG A 57 -6.13 10.52 -1.70
CA ARG A 57 -6.32 10.64 -3.16
C ARG A 57 -5.93 11.97 -3.80
N ASP A 58 -5.32 12.86 -3.04
CA ASP A 58 -4.99 14.21 -3.52
C ASP A 58 -3.47 14.40 -3.69
N SER A 59 -3.04 15.56 -4.16
CA SER A 59 -1.63 15.93 -4.23
C SER A 59 -0.96 15.82 -2.86
N VAL A 60 0.35 15.51 -2.84
CA VAL A 60 1.15 15.42 -1.61
C VAL A 60 0.96 16.64 -0.72
N SER A 61 0.95 17.85 -1.30
CA SER A 61 0.73 19.11 -0.57
C SER A 61 -0.61 19.16 0.16
N ILE A 62 -1.71 18.78 -0.50
CA ILE A 62 -3.04 18.72 0.09
C ILE A 62 -3.11 17.63 1.15
N ARG A 63 -2.51 16.46 0.88
CA ARG A 63 -2.46 15.34 1.83
C ARG A 63 -1.79 15.73 3.14
N HIS A 64 -0.69 16.49 3.14
CA HIS A 64 -0.08 17.01 4.38
C HIS A 64 -1.04 17.86 5.19
N ILE A 65 -1.74 18.79 4.54
CA ILE A 65 -2.69 19.68 5.20
C ILE A 65 -3.86 18.84 5.75
N ALA A 66 -4.42 17.94 4.95
CA ALA A 66 -5.53 17.08 5.31
C ALA A 66 -5.19 16.18 6.51
N VAL A 67 -4.04 15.49 6.50
CA VAL A 67 -3.61 14.64 7.62
C VAL A 67 -3.41 15.45 8.90
N LYS A 68 -2.84 16.66 8.80
CA LYS A 68 -2.69 17.57 9.94
C LYS A 68 -4.04 17.96 10.53
N GLN A 69 -5.01 18.31 9.69
CA GLN A 69 -6.36 18.65 10.13
C GLN A 69 -7.10 17.45 10.74
N ALA A 70 -7.04 16.29 10.09
CA ALA A 70 -7.63 15.05 10.61
C ALA A 70 -7.10 14.73 12.02
N LYS A 71 -5.78 14.86 12.24
CA LYS A 71 -5.16 14.66 13.55
C LYS A 71 -5.69 15.62 14.62
N ILE A 72 -5.89 16.91 14.29
CA ILE A 72 -6.43 17.90 15.23
C ILE A 72 -7.88 17.57 15.61
N LEU A 73 -8.65 17.01 14.69
CA LEU A 73 -10.04 16.65 14.90
C LEU A 73 -10.24 15.31 15.63
N LEU A 74 -9.23 14.44 15.64
CA LEU A 74 -9.33 13.16 16.32
C LEU A 74 -9.52 13.34 17.84
N ARG A 75 -10.45 12.55 18.40
CA ARG A 75 -10.66 12.43 19.85
C ARG A 75 -10.45 10.98 20.26
N LYS A 76 -9.95 10.75 21.48
CA LYS A 76 -9.69 9.40 22.02
C LYS A 76 -10.91 8.47 21.99
N SER A 77 -12.12 9.01 22.07
CA SER A 77 -13.37 8.25 22.04
C SER A 77 -13.80 7.82 20.63
N MET A 78 -13.07 8.23 19.59
CA MET A 78 -13.43 7.91 18.21
C MET A 78 -13.04 6.47 17.86
N PRO A 79 -13.71 5.87 16.86
CA PRO A 79 -13.42 4.51 16.42
C PRO A 79 -11.96 4.29 16.00
N TYR A 80 -11.48 3.06 16.21
CA TYR A 80 -10.13 2.63 15.83
C TYR A 80 -9.78 3.01 14.39
N TYR A 81 -10.67 2.72 13.42
CA TYR A 81 -10.39 2.95 12.01
C TYR A 81 -9.97 4.39 11.71
N LEU A 82 -10.57 5.41 12.34
CA LEU A 82 -10.20 6.80 12.11
C LEU A 82 -8.78 7.10 12.61
N HIS A 83 -8.41 6.56 13.76
CA HIS A 83 -7.06 6.70 14.29
C HIS A 83 -6.04 5.97 13.41
N ALA A 84 -6.34 4.73 13.02
CA ALA A 84 -5.51 3.92 12.15
C ALA A 84 -5.31 4.58 10.78
N SER A 85 -6.36 5.16 10.19
CA SER A 85 -6.30 5.92 8.93
C SER A 85 -5.32 7.09 9.01
N VAL A 86 -5.44 7.92 10.04
CA VAL A 86 -4.54 9.09 10.21
C VAL A 86 -3.10 8.65 10.40
N VAL A 87 -2.86 7.60 11.19
CA VAL A 87 -1.50 7.05 11.40
C VAL A 87 -0.92 6.53 10.09
N LEU A 88 -1.71 5.77 9.32
CA LEU A 88 -1.29 5.22 8.04
C LEU A 88 -0.92 6.33 7.05
N PHE A 89 -1.81 7.31 6.84
CA PHE A 89 -1.54 8.40 5.89
C PHE A 89 -0.37 9.26 6.31
N ARG A 90 -0.21 9.51 7.61
CA ARG A 90 0.94 10.24 8.13
C ARG A 90 2.25 9.47 7.95
N SER A 91 2.22 8.16 8.15
CA SER A 91 3.36 7.28 7.89
C SER A 91 3.78 7.31 6.43
N ILE A 92 2.81 7.25 5.50
CA ILE A 92 3.06 7.35 4.05
C ILE A 92 3.72 8.68 3.70
N LEU A 93 3.21 9.80 4.25
CA LEU A 93 3.78 11.13 4.01
C LEU A 93 5.20 11.28 4.57
N HIS A 94 5.44 10.84 5.81
CA HIS A 94 6.81 10.83 6.36
C HIS A 94 7.78 10.05 5.47
N ARG A 95 7.33 8.94 4.87
CA ARG A 95 8.15 8.18 3.93
C ARG A 95 8.33 8.89 2.59
N ALA A 96 7.33 9.59 2.09
CA ALA A 96 7.45 10.43 0.89
C ALA A 96 8.47 11.56 1.10
N ASP A 97 8.54 12.10 2.32
CA ASP A 97 9.53 13.11 2.74
C ASP A 97 10.93 12.53 3.01
N GLY A 98 11.12 11.20 2.89
CA GLY A 98 12.38 10.53 3.25
C GLY A 98 12.60 10.34 4.76
N GLU A 99 11.65 10.72 5.61
CA GLU A 99 11.71 10.64 7.06
C GLU A 99 11.28 9.26 7.61
N LEU A 100 11.95 8.19 7.17
CA LEU A 100 11.62 6.80 7.53
C LEU A 100 11.59 6.55 9.04
N ALA A 101 12.53 7.14 9.79
CA ALA A 101 12.58 6.99 11.25
C ALA A 101 11.32 7.56 11.93
N LYS A 102 10.79 8.70 11.44
CA LYS A 102 9.55 9.30 11.96
C LYS A 102 8.34 8.44 11.59
N SER A 103 8.33 7.90 10.37
CA SER A 103 7.30 6.97 9.91
C SER A 103 7.22 5.74 10.83
N GLU A 104 8.35 5.08 11.08
CA GLU A 104 8.45 3.89 11.94
C GLU A 104 8.08 4.18 13.40
N ALA A 105 8.61 5.26 13.98
CA ALA A 105 8.29 5.66 15.35
C ALA A 105 6.79 5.92 15.51
N HIS A 106 6.15 6.52 14.49
CA HIS A 106 4.73 6.84 14.53
C HIS A 106 3.85 5.59 14.48
N ILE A 107 4.17 4.63 13.60
CA ILE A 107 3.47 3.34 13.53
C ILE A 107 3.61 2.59 14.85
N ARG A 108 4.84 2.50 15.37
CA ARG A 108 5.16 1.73 16.56
C ARG A 108 4.44 2.26 17.81
N ASP A 109 4.40 3.58 17.99
CA ASP A 109 3.64 4.21 19.08
C ASP A 109 2.15 3.83 19.01
N PHE A 110 1.55 3.86 17.82
CA PHE A 110 0.16 3.47 17.63
C PHE A 110 -0.10 1.97 17.86
N VAL A 111 0.73 1.07 17.33
CA VAL A 111 0.53 -0.38 17.49
C VAL A 111 0.72 -0.82 18.95
N TRP A 112 1.62 -0.18 19.69
CA TRP A 112 1.88 -0.51 21.09
C TRP A 112 0.93 0.14 22.08
N ARG A 113 0.58 1.42 21.87
CA ARG A 113 -0.19 2.22 22.84
C ARG A 113 -1.59 2.60 22.37
N GLY A 114 -1.90 2.37 21.11
CA GLY A 114 -3.16 2.73 20.50
C GLY A 114 -4.33 1.79 20.88
N PRO A 115 -5.54 2.16 20.44
CA PRO A 115 -6.71 1.29 20.56
C PRO A 115 -6.47 -0.04 19.85
N ARG A 116 -7.14 -1.10 20.29
CA ARG A 116 -7.06 -2.42 19.65
C ARG A 116 -8.13 -2.56 18.56
N PRO A 117 -7.84 -3.28 17.47
CA PRO A 117 -8.84 -3.60 16.46
C PRO A 117 -9.89 -4.53 17.05
N THR A 118 -11.16 -4.33 16.66
CA THR A 118 -12.27 -5.18 17.13
C THR A 118 -13.17 -5.65 15.99
N THR A 119 -13.13 -4.94 14.85
CA THR A 119 -13.93 -5.26 13.67
C THR A 119 -13.06 -5.77 12.52
N ARG A 120 -13.68 -6.44 11.55
CA ARG A 120 -13.01 -6.82 10.30
C ARG A 120 -12.34 -5.64 9.58
N ARG A 121 -13.00 -4.46 9.60
CA ARG A 121 -12.47 -3.22 9.02
C ARG A 121 -11.20 -2.76 9.75
N ASP A 122 -11.20 -2.85 11.08
CA ASP A 122 -10.05 -2.46 11.90
C ASP A 122 -8.86 -3.37 11.63
N HIS A 123 -9.07 -4.69 11.57
CA HIS A 123 -8.00 -5.65 11.23
C HIS A 123 -7.46 -5.46 9.82
N ALA A 124 -8.33 -5.12 8.84
CA ALA A 124 -7.87 -4.78 7.50
C ALA A 124 -6.97 -3.53 7.49
N LEU A 125 -7.28 -2.53 8.32
CA LEU A 125 -6.45 -1.33 8.47
C LEU A 125 -5.16 -1.58 9.24
N GLU A 126 -5.21 -2.40 10.29
CA GLU A 126 -4.02 -2.87 10.99
C GLU A 126 -3.07 -3.59 10.02
N GLY A 127 -3.60 -4.45 9.15
CA GLY A 127 -2.84 -5.07 8.07
C GLY A 127 -2.15 -4.05 7.15
N ARG A 128 -2.84 -2.96 6.78
CA ARG A 128 -2.23 -1.86 6.00
C ARG A 128 -1.13 -1.13 6.77
N ILE A 129 -1.28 -0.95 8.08
CA ILE A 129 -0.23 -0.36 8.93
C ILE A 129 0.99 -1.28 9.00
N HIS A 130 0.81 -2.59 9.13
CA HIS A 130 1.91 -3.56 9.08
C HIS A 130 2.62 -3.59 7.73
N ILE A 131 1.88 -3.47 6.62
CA ILE A 131 2.47 -3.28 5.29
C ILE A 131 3.31 -2.01 5.29
N SER A 132 2.76 -0.88 5.75
CA SER A 132 3.49 0.39 5.83
C SER A 132 4.77 0.28 6.66
N GLN A 133 4.75 -0.48 7.75
CA GLN A 133 5.92 -0.72 8.60
C GLN A 133 6.97 -1.59 7.89
N THR A 134 6.49 -2.58 7.13
CA THR A 134 7.35 -3.44 6.31
C THR A 134 8.06 -2.62 5.24
N GLU A 135 7.40 -1.67 4.58
CA GLU A 135 8.10 -0.80 3.59
C GLU A 135 9.19 0.04 4.24
N ASN A 136 8.96 0.53 5.47
CA ASN A 136 9.99 1.27 6.20
C ASN A 136 11.20 0.38 6.48
N LYS A 137 10.97 -0.87 6.90
CA LYS A 137 12.05 -1.84 7.06
C LYS A 137 12.75 -2.12 5.74
N ILE A 138 12.01 -2.30 4.64
CA ILE A 138 12.63 -2.53 3.33
C ILE A 138 13.54 -1.38 2.93
N LYS A 139 13.04 -0.15 3.02
CA LYS A 139 13.82 1.06 2.67
C LYS A 139 14.98 1.33 3.64
N CYS A 140 14.88 0.93 4.91
CA CYS A 140 15.97 1.07 5.88
C CYS A 140 17.03 -0.05 5.78
N TYR A 141 16.64 -1.24 5.32
CA TYR A 141 17.46 -2.44 5.23
C TYR A 141 17.63 -2.89 3.78
N ASP A 142 17.90 -1.96 2.85
CA ASP A 142 18.20 -2.29 1.45
C ASP A 142 19.35 -3.31 1.31
N ASN A 143 20.10 -3.57 2.39
CA ASN A 143 21.13 -4.60 2.47
C ASN A 143 20.75 -5.91 3.24
N ASP A 144 19.64 -5.97 3.98
CA ASP A 144 19.37 -7.06 4.97
C ASP A 144 17.90 -7.55 5.06
N VAL A 145 16.98 -7.05 4.24
CA VAL A 145 15.62 -7.64 4.13
C VAL A 145 15.63 -9.13 3.74
N PRO A 146 16.57 -9.61 2.89
CA PRO A 146 16.64 -11.03 2.57
C PRO A 146 16.97 -11.92 3.77
N SER A 147 17.65 -11.43 4.81
CA SER A 147 18.05 -12.27 5.94
C SER A 147 16.93 -12.43 6.98
N LEU A 148 16.02 -11.45 7.11
CA LEU A 148 14.90 -11.50 8.06
C LEU A 148 13.61 -12.14 7.50
N THR A 149 13.34 -11.94 6.21
CA THR A 149 12.08 -12.42 5.58
C THR A 149 12.15 -13.91 5.22
N TYR A 150 13.36 -14.48 5.11
CA TYR A 150 13.61 -15.84 4.62
C TYR A 150 14.07 -16.81 5.71
N LYS A 151 13.95 -16.42 6.97
CA LYS A 151 13.83 -17.39 8.08
C LYS A 151 12.51 -18.16 8.06
N VAL A 152 11.70 -18.00 7.01
CA VAL A 152 10.67 -18.97 6.65
C VAL A 152 11.39 -20.18 6.06
N GLN A 153 11.49 -21.25 6.86
CA GLN A 153 11.91 -22.54 6.29
C GLN A 153 11.03 -22.84 5.07
N PRO A 154 11.61 -23.23 3.93
CA PRO A 154 10.82 -23.65 2.79
C PRO A 154 9.99 -24.86 3.23
N HIS A 155 8.71 -24.65 3.53
CA HIS A 155 7.77 -25.75 3.64
C HIS A 155 7.70 -26.40 2.25
N ASP A 156 8.33 -27.56 2.11
CA ASP A 156 8.29 -28.51 0.98
C ASP A 156 7.73 -27.95 -0.34
N THR A 157 8.41 -26.94 -0.89
CA THR A 157 8.14 -26.42 -2.25
C THR A 157 8.52 -27.43 -3.35
N SER A 158 9.17 -28.53 -2.96
CA SER A 158 9.59 -29.66 -3.79
C SER A 158 8.55 -30.80 -3.86
N SER A 159 7.38 -30.66 -3.23
CA SER A 159 6.29 -31.63 -3.41
C SER A 159 5.84 -31.66 -4.87
N PRO A 160 5.73 -32.85 -5.52
CA PRO A 160 5.28 -32.97 -6.91
C PRO A 160 3.93 -32.31 -7.17
N LEU A 161 3.04 -32.28 -6.17
CA LEU A 161 1.74 -31.63 -6.25
C LEU A 161 1.88 -30.09 -6.31
N VAL A 162 2.78 -29.52 -5.52
CA VAL A 162 3.04 -28.06 -5.49
C VAL A 162 3.66 -27.60 -6.80
N ILE A 163 4.60 -28.38 -7.35
CA ILE A 163 5.21 -28.11 -8.66
C ILE A 163 4.15 -28.16 -9.77
N LEU A 164 3.27 -29.18 -9.77
CA LEU A 164 2.19 -29.30 -10.74
C LEU A 164 1.21 -28.11 -10.67
N MET A 165 0.85 -27.67 -9.46
CA MET A 165 0.00 -26.51 -9.26
C MET A 165 0.64 -25.23 -9.78
N GLN A 166 1.94 -25.03 -9.58
CA GLN A 166 2.66 -23.88 -10.10
C GLN A 166 2.77 -23.91 -11.63
N LEU A 167 3.01 -25.08 -12.24
CA LEU A 167 3.00 -25.24 -13.70
C LEU A 167 1.64 -24.88 -14.30
N ARG A 168 0.55 -25.41 -13.73
CA ARG A 168 -0.82 -25.05 -14.11
C ARG A 168 -1.10 -23.56 -13.95
N ALA A 169 -0.61 -22.95 -12.86
CA ALA A 169 -0.76 -21.51 -12.64
C ALA A 169 -0.05 -20.70 -13.73
N VAL A 170 1.18 -21.06 -14.10
CA VAL A 170 1.91 -20.40 -15.22
C VAL A 170 1.14 -20.51 -16.53
N GLU A 171 0.63 -21.70 -16.89
CA GLU A 171 -0.16 -21.90 -18.12
C GLU A 171 -1.40 -21.00 -18.17
N ILE A 172 -2.17 -20.98 -17.07
CA ILE A 172 -3.39 -20.16 -16.97
C ILE A 172 -3.04 -18.69 -17.06
N LEU A 173 -2.06 -18.23 -16.25
CA LEU A 173 -1.66 -16.83 -16.19
C LEU A 173 -1.14 -16.34 -17.54
N GLN A 174 -0.32 -17.13 -18.24
CA GLN A 174 0.17 -16.77 -19.56
C GLN A 174 -0.97 -16.66 -20.57
N SER A 175 -1.89 -17.63 -20.58
CA SER A 175 -3.03 -17.61 -21.51
C SER A 175 -3.95 -16.39 -21.31
N GLU A 176 -4.09 -15.92 -20.07
CA GLU A 176 -4.88 -14.73 -19.77
C GLU A 176 -4.12 -13.44 -20.12
N LEU A 177 -2.80 -13.40 -19.91
CA LEU A 177 -1.96 -12.27 -20.31
C LEU A 177 -1.92 -12.10 -21.83
N ASP A 178 -1.86 -13.20 -22.59
CA ASP A 178 -1.85 -13.20 -24.05
C ASP A 178 -3.17 -12.68 -24.66
N ARG A 179 -4.28 -12.77 -23.91
CA ARG A 179 -5.61 -12.27 -24.31
C ARG A 179 -5.83 -10.79 -24.02
N ILE A 180 -4.99 -10.18 -23.19
CA ILE A 180 -5.14 -8.77 -22.79
C ILE A 180 -4.52 -7.86 -23.86
N ASP A 181 -5.32 -6.94 -24.39
CA ASP A 181 -4.86 -5.96 -25.35
C ASP A 181 -3.80 -5.02 -24.76
N LYS A 182 -2.89 -4.53 -25.59
CA LYS A 182 -1.76 -3.67 -25.19
C LYS A 182 -2.22 -2.40 -24.47
N PHE A 183 -3.36 -1.84 -24.86
CA PHE A 183 -3.94 -0.66 -24.23
C PHE A 183 -4.47 -0.93 -22.81
N ASP A 184 -4.78 -2.19 -22.49
CA ASP A 184 -5.28 -2.62 -21.18
C ASP A 184 -4.18 -3.09 -20.22
N ARG A 185 -2.91 -3.13 -20.67
CA ARG A 185 -1.74 -3.47 -19.83
C ARG A 185 -1.50 -2.47 -18.71
N MET A 186 -1.93 -1.22 -18.90
CA MET A 186 -1.89 -0.19 -17.85
C MET A 186 -2.91 -0.45 -16.72
N ARG A 187 -3.86 -1.37 -16.91
CA ARG A 187 -4.88 -1.67 -15.91
C ARG A 187 -4.31 -2.54 -14.79
N ARG A 188 -4.89 -2.34 -13.60
CA ARG A 188 -4.55 -3.05 -12.37
C ARG A 188 -4.59 -4.57 -12.48
N GLY A 189 -5.53 -5.11 -13.25
CA GLY A 189 -5.69 -6.55 -13.45
C GLY A 189 -4.44 -7.16 -14.08
N PHE A 190 -3.94 -6.56 -15.16
CA PHE A 190 -2.74 -6.99 -15.87
C PHE A 190 -1.52 -7.02 -14.94
N ARG A 191 -1.26 -5.91 -14.22
CA ARG A 191 -0.11 -5.80 -13.31
C ARG A 191 -0.12 -6.85 -12.19
N ARG A 192 -1.32 -7.21 -11.68
CA ARG A 192 -1.49 -8.26 -10.67
C ARG A 192 -1.23 -9.65 -11.24
N LEU A 193 -1.66 -9.91 -12.47
CA LEU A 193 -1.40 -11.17 -13.18
C LEU A 193 0.09 -11.32 -13.47
N MET A 194 0.76 -10.25 -13.91
CA MET A 194 2.21 -10.23 -14.13
C MET A 194 2.99 -10.54 -12.84
N LEU A 195 2.63 -9.90 -11.72
CA LEU A 195 3.27 -10.20 -10.44
C LEU A 195 2.97 -11.64 -9.96
N ALA A 196 1.77 -12.16 -10.19
CA ALA A 196 1.46 -13.56 -9.90
C ALA A 196 2.29 -14.52 -10.77
N LEU A 197 2.57 -14.15 -12.02
CA LEU A 197 3.44 -14.91 -12.92
C LEU A 197 4.90 -14.89 -12.44
N VAL A 198 5.39 -13.75 -11.93
CA VAL A 198 6.70 -13.66 -11.28
C VAL A 198 6.78 -14.63 -10.09
N GLU A 199 5.79 -14.60 -9.20
CA GLU A 199 5.71 -15.48 -8.02
C GLU A 199 5.68 -16.97 -8.40
N ALA A 200 4.92 -17.33 -9.44
CA ALA A 200 4.86 -18.71 -9.93
C ALA A 200 6.21 -19.17 -10.52
N ASN A 201 6.90 -18.31 -11.27
CA ASN A 201 8.23 -18.61 -11.80
C ASN A 201 9.31 -18.72 -10.71
N ILE A 202 9.24 -17.89 -9.65
CA ILE A 202 10.10 -18.03 -8.47
C ILE A 202 9.88 -19.40 -7.81
N GLY A 203 8.62 -19.82 -7.64
CA GLY A 203 8.29 -21.13 -7.08
C GLY A 203 8.88 -22.30 -7.88
N LEU A 204 8.91 -22.18 -9.21
CA LEU A 204 9.49 -23.16 -10.12
C LEU A 204 11.01 -23.03 -10.28
N THR A 205 11.67 -22.16 -9.50
CA THR A 205 13.11 -21.84 -9.62
C THR A 205 13.53 -21.32 -11.01
N ARG A 206 12.58 -20.82 -11.80
CA ARG A 206 12.80 -20.17 -13.10
C ARG A 206 13.19 -18.71 -12.89
N LEU A 207 14.30 -18.49 -12.20
CA LEU A 207 14.67 -17.17 -11.66
C LEU A 207 14.96 -16.13 -12.75
N ASP A 208 15.54 -16.55 -13.89
CA ASP A 208 15.78 -15.65 -15.03
C ASP A 208 14.47 -15.21 -15.69
N THR A 209 13.52 -16.14 -15.85
CA THR A 209 12.18 -15.82 -16.35
C THR A 209 11.44 -14.89 -15.37
N ALA A 210 11.51 -15.19 -14.07
CA ALA A 210 10.90 -14.34 -13.04
C ALA A 210 11.49 -12.92 -13.05
N GLU A 211 12.80 -12.78 -13.22
CA GLU A 211 13.45 -11.47 -13.32
C GLU A 211 13.04 -10.72 -14.58
N ALA A 212 13.03 -11.36 -15.75
CA ALA A 212 12.60 -10.74 -17.00
C ALA A 212 11.15 -10.24 -16.93
N THR A 213 10.23 -11.06 -16.41
CA THR A 213 8.82 -10.69 -16.21
C THR A 213 8.68 -9.54 -15.20
N LEU A 214 9.51 -9.52 -14.15
CA LEU A 214 9.52 -8.44 -13.17
C LEU A 214 10.01 -7.12 -13.78
N GLN A 215 11.02 -7.15 -14.65
CA GLN A 215 11.51 -5.98 -15.37
C GLN A 215 10.47 -5.44 -16.37
N GLU A 216 9.74 -6.33 -17.07
CA GLU A 216 8.61 -5.94 -17.92
C GLU A 216 7.54 -5.20 -17.10
N LEU A 217 7.17 -5.76 -15.94
CA LEU A 217 6.23 -5.12 -15.03
C LEU A 217 6.70 -3.75 -14.55
N LEU A 218 8.00 -3.60 -14.25
CA LEU A 218 8.59 -2.33 -13.81
C LEU A 218 8.66 -1.29 -14.94
N GLY A 219 8.90 -1.71 -16.18
CA GLY A 219 8.91 -0.83 -17.35
C GLY A 219 7.56 -0.16 -17.65
N ASP A 220 6.47 -0.85 -17.31
CA ASP A 220 5.09 -0.37 -17.47
C ASP A 220 4.55 0.41 -16.25
N LEU A 221 5.33 0.55 -15.17
CA LEU A 221 4.95 1.36 -14.01
C LEU A 221 5.24 2.83 -14.25
N ASN A 222 4.23 3.66 -14.03
CA ASN A 222 4.41 5.11 -14.07
C ASN A 222 5.07 5.56 -12.74
N PRO A 223 6.28 6.14 -12.75
CA PRO A 223 6.94 6.60 -11.54
C PRO A 223 6.21 7.84 -11.01
N GLY A 224 5.29 7.64 -10.07
CA GLY A 224 4.52 8.73 -9.47
C GLY A 224 3.03 8.47 -9.25
N SER A 225 2.52 7.25 -9.49
CA SER A 225 1.14 6.93 -9.13
C SER A 225 0.96 6.88 -7.61
N ASP A 226 0.24 7.86 -7.09
CA ASP A 226 -0.16 7.98 -5.67
C ASP A 226 -1.31 7.01 -5.29
N ASP A 227 -1.74 6.10 -6.19
CA ASP A 227 -2.77 5.09 -5.91
C ASP A 227 -2.25 4.04 -4.91
N ILE A 228 -3.01 3.81 -3.84
CA ILE A 228 -2.76 2.77 -2.82
C ILE A 228 -2.52 1.39 -3.44
N HIS A 229 -3.16 1.09 -4.58
CA HIS A 229 -2.99 -0.19 -5.24
C HIS A 229 -1.66 -0.32 -5.98
N ASP A 230 -1.15 0.77 -6.53
CA ASP A 230 0.18 0.81 -7.12
C ASP A 230 1.26 0.76 -6.04
N GLN A 231 1.02 1.36 -4.87
CA GLN A 231 1.87 1.19 -3.68
C GLN A 231 1.88 -0.27 -3.18
N GLN A 232 0.72 -0.93 -3.11
CA GLN A 232 0.62 -2.35 -2.75
C GLN A 232 1.33 -3.26 -3.77
N LEU A 233 1.21 -2.96 -5.05
CA LEU A 233 1.90 -3.68 -6.11
C LEU A 233 3.42 -3.51 -5.99
N HIS A 234 3.89 -2.27 -5.86
CA HIS A 234 5.30 -1.95 -5.61
C HIS A 234 5.82 -2.71 -4.38
N MET A 235 5.02 -2.77 -3.31
CA MET A 235 5.36 -3.51 -2.10
C MET A 235 5.46 -5.02 -2.26
N ARG A 236 4.79 -5.61 -3.25
CA ARG A 236 4.93 -7.04 -3.54
C ARG A 236 6.04 -7.33 -4.55
N ILE A 237 6.35 -6.35 -5.41
CA ILE A 237 7.50 -6.38 -6.31
C ILE A 237 8.82 -6.44 -5.52
N LEU A 238 8.94 -5.67 -4.42
CA LEU A 238 10.16 -5.61 -3.61
C LEU A 238 10.55 -6.99 -3.01
N PRO A 239 9.66 -7.72 -2.29
CA PRO A 239 9.92 -9.09 -1.88
C PRO A 239 10.25 -10.01 -3.06
N ALA A 240 9.49 -9.95 -4.16
CA ALA A 240 9.76 -10.80 -5.32
C ALA A 240 11.17 -10.57 -5.90
N SER A 241 11.60 -9.31 -6.01
CA SER A 241 12.97 -8.95 -6.41
C SER A 241 14.02 -9.48 -5.45
N ALA A 242 13.80 -9.29 -4.14
CA ALA A 242 14.68 -9.83 -3.11
C ALA A 242 14.76 -11.37 -3.17
N ARG A 243 13.65 -12.07 -3.52
CA ARG A 243 13.60 -13.54 -3.60
C ARG A 243 14.45 -14.03 -4.75
N ILE A 244 14.31 -13.37 -5.91
CA ILE A 244 15.11 -13.64 -7.09
C ILE A 244 16.60 -13.44 -6.76
N ALA A 245 16.97 -12.30 -6.17
CA ALA A 245 18.35 -12.02 -5.81
C ALA A 245 18.92 -13.03 -4.80
N HIS A 246 18.16 -13.36 -3.75
CA HIS A 246 18.57 -14.32 -2.72
C HIS A 246 18.76 -15.74 -3.29
N LEU A 247 17.84 -16.20 -4.13
CA LEU A 247 17.91 -17.53 -4.74
C LEU A 247 18.95 -17.63 -5.86
N LYS A 248 19.34 -16.50 -6.47
CA LYS A 248 20.43 -16.41 -7.46
C LYS A 248 21.82 -16.35 -6.81
N LEU A 249 21.94 -15.76 -5.62
CA LEU A 249 23.18 -15.73 -4.86
C LEU A 249 23.44 -17.12 -4.26
N ASP A 250 24.49 -17.79 -4.75
CA ASP A 250 25.00 -19.01 -4.14
C ASP A 250 25.25 -18.75 -2.64
N PRO A 251 24.65 -19.53 -1.70
CA PRO A 251 24.77 -19.30 -0.26
C PRO A 251 26.22 -19.19 0.25
N GLY A 252 27.20 -19.72 -0.50
CA GLY A 252 28.62 -19.63 -0.19
C GLY A 252 29.25 -18.24 -0.39
N GLN A 253 28.67 -17.36 -1.22
CA GLN A 253 29.22 -16.00 -1.43
C GLN A 253 28.67 -14.95 -0.45
N ALA A 254 27.51 -15.18 0.15
CA ALA A 254 26.86 -14.22 1.05
C ALA A 254 27.53 -14.12 2.45
N VAL A 255 28.45 -15.02 2.79
CA VAL A 255 29.16 -15.04 4.09
C VAL A 255 30.50 -14.28 4.04
N LEU A 256 30.94 -13.81 2.86
CA LEU A 256 32.25 -13.16 2.67
C LEU A 256 32.16 -11.68 2.28
N ARG A 257 31.02 -11.01 2.46
CA ARG A 257 30.88 -9.56 2.28
C ARG A 257 30.21 -8.90 3.47
#